data_AF-A0A967VW97-F1
#
_entry.id   AF-A0A967VW97-F1
#
_cell.length_a   1.000
_cell.length_b   1.000
_cell.length_c   1.000
_cell.angle_alpha   90.00
_cell.angle_beta   90.00
_cell.angle_gamma   90.00
#
_symmetry.space_group_name_H-M   'P 1'
#
loop_
_entity.id
_entity.type
_entity.pdbx_description
1 polymer ?
#
loop_
_entity_poly.entity_id
_entity_poly.type
_entity_poly.pdbx_seq_one_letter_code
_entity_poly.pdbx_strand_id
1 'polypeptide(L)'
;MKASFKAFMREIIDYAGLFPPADLSLDTSLHKYNKYRNSDDAWMLARYIIPASRLVELKPYDETLFSEEHPFVFSVLGKRTETISDYREHLQEIAAALEQFHENHKGGVQTDVLEIKLPREAVFASDVALLTDIYEETAH
;
A
#
# COMPACT_ATOMS: atom_id res chain seq x y z
N MET A 1 15.20 -21.83 15.98
CA MET A 1 14.97 -21.49 14.56
C MET A 1 16.31 -21.15 13.91
N LYS A 2 16.63 -21.63 12.70
CA LYS A 2 17.90 -21.26 12.03
C LYS A 2 17.88 -19.78 11.65
N ALA A 3 19.01 -19.10 11.79
CA ALA A 3 19.14 -17.67 11.46
C ALA A 3 18.74 -17.37 10.00
N SER A 4 19.08 -18.26 9.06
CA SER A 4 18.70 -18.14 7.65
C SER A 4 17.18 -18.17 7.43
N PHE A 5 16.44 -19.01 8.17
CA PHE A 5 14.99 -19.05 8.07
C PHE A 5 14.34 -17.80 8.66
N LYS A 6 14.86 -17.30 9.79
CA LYS A 6 14.40 -16.04 10.39
C LYS A 6 14.67 -14.85 9.45
N ALA A 7 15.81 -14.83 8.77
CA ALA A 7 16.11 -13.80 7.77
C ALA A 7 15.16 -13.88 6.56
N PHE A 8 14.84 -15.09 6.08
CA PHE A 8 13.93 -15.31 4.96
C PHE A 8 12.48 -14.91 5.28
N MET A 9 12.02 -15.16 6.50
CA MET A 9 10.65 -14.87 6.94
C MET A 9 10.45 -13.41 7.40
N ARG A 10 11.51 -12.61 7.49
CA ARG A 10 11.39 -11.23 7.96
C ARG A 10 10.57 -10.41 6.96
N GLU A 11 9.56 -9.69 7.46
CA GLU A 11 8.70 -8.83 6.64
C GLU A 11 8.09 -9.55 5.42
N ILE A 12 7.74 -10.83 5.57
CA ILE A 12 7.17 -11.62 4.46
C ILE A 12 5.64 -11.49 4.35
N ILE A 13 4.97 -10.99 5.40
CA ILE A 13 3.51 -10.94 5.46
C ILE A 13 3.04 -9.49 5.31
N ASP A 14 2.39 -9.18 4.19
CA ASP A 14 1.54 -8.00 4.09
C ASP A 14 0.15 -8.31 4.65
N TYR A 15 -0.36 -7.38 5.47
CA TYR A 15 -1.63 -7.53 6.15
C TYR A 15 -2.78 -6.96 5.31
N ALA A 16 -3.62 -7.86 4.80
CA ALA A 16 -4.73 -7.57 3.91
C ALA A 16 -6.11 -7.68 4.62
N GLY A 17 -6.26 -7.10 5.82
CA GLY A 17 -7.46 -7.31 6.65
C GLY A 17 -8.77 -6.80 6.04
N LEU A 18 -8.71 -5.85 5.10
CA LEU A 18 -9.86 -5.32 4.36
C LEU A 18 -10.39 -6.28 3.28
N PHE A 19 -9.61 -7.28 2.91
CA PHE A 19 -9.90 -8.10 1.74
C PHE A 19 -10.41 -9.49 2.14
N PRO A 20 -11.23 -10.15 1.30
CA PRO A 20 -11.66 -11.51 1.56
C PRO A 20 -10.47 -12.46 1.77
N PRO A 21 -10.60 -13.46 2.66
CA PRO A 21 -11.81 -13.83 3.41
C PRO A 21 -12.01 -13.06 4.72
N ALA A 22 -11.08 -12.19 5.13
CA ALA A 22 -11.17 -11.48 6.40
C ALA A 22 -12.28 -10.42 6.39
N ASP A 23 -12.37 -9.65 5.29
CA ASP A 23 -13.42 -8.67 4.99
C ASP A 23 -13.79 -7.78 6.18
N LEU A 24 -12.78 -7.31 6.90
CA LEU A 24 -12.96 -6.51 8.11
C LEU A 24 -13.25 -5.06 7.75
N SER A 25 -13.95 -4.36 8.65
CA SER A 25 -14.02 -2.91 8.60
C SER A 25 -12.62 -2.30 8.74
N LEU A 26 -12.42 -1.10 8.19
CA LEU A 26 -11.15 -0.38 8.26
C LEU A 26 -10.67 -0.21 9.70
N ASP A 27 -11.56 0.22 10.58
CA ASP A 27 -11.28 0.41 11.99
C ASP A 27 -10.79 -0.88 12.67
N THR A 28 -11.53 -1.99 12.50
CA THR A 28 -11.15 -3.27 13.10
C THR A 28 -9.86 -3.80 12.50
N SER A 29 -9.67 -3.61 11.20
CA SER A 29 -8.48 -4.05 10.48
C SER A 29 -7.22 -3.31 10.97
N LEU A 30 -7.27 -1.99 11.10
CA LEU A 30 -6.16 -1.15 11.60
C LEU A 30 -5.79 -1.50 13.05
N HIS A 31 -6.78 -1.67 13.93
CA HIS A 31 -6.52 -2.05 15.32
C HIS A 31 -5.89 -3.44 15.43
N LYS A 32 -6.32 -4.40 14.61
CA LYS A 32 -5.68 -5.73 14.54
C LYS A 32 -4.24 -5.64 14.04
N TYR A 33 -4.01 -4.89 12.97
CA TYR A 33 -2.65 -4.66 12.46
C TYR A 33 -1.75 -4.03 13.54
N ASN A 34 -2.24 -3.00 14.24
CA ASN A 34 -1.51 -2.40 15.35
C ASN A 34 -1.16 -3.41 16.43
N LYS A 35 -2.12 -4.25 16.83
CA LYS A 35 -1.90 -5.33 17.79
C LYS A 35 -0.82 -6.31 17.30
N TYR A 36 -0.83 -6.70 16.03
CA TYR A 36 0.13 -7.65 15.48
C TYR A 36 1.54 -7.09 15.38
N ARG A 37 1.70 -5.80 15.06
CA ARG A 37 2.99 -5.10 15.09
C ARG A 37 3.62 -5.01 16.49
N ASN A 38 2.82 -5.15 17.55
CA ASN A 38 3.26 -5.15 18.94
C ASN A 38 3.33 -6.57 19.53
N SER A 39 3.30 -7.61 18.70
CA SER A 39 3.37 -9.01 19.14
C SER A 39 4.78 -9.58 18.98
N ASP A 40 5.04 -10.73 19.62
CA ASP A 40 6.32 -11.44 19.52
C ASP A 40 6.67 -11.87 18.07
N ASP A 41 5.66 -11.98 17.20
CA ASP A 41 5.79 -12.37 15.80
C ASP A 41 5.81 -11.17 14.82
N ALA A 42 5.85 -9.93 15.34
CA ALA A 42 5.86 -8.71 14.52
C ALA A 42 6.99 -8.68 13.48
N TRP A 43 8.10 -9.38 13.72
CA TRP A 43 9.24 -9.45 12.81
C TRP A 43 8.91 -10.09 11.44
N MET A 44 7.80 -10.82 11.30
CA MET A 44 7.32 -11.37 10.03
C MET A 44 6.39 -10.44 9.26
N LEU A 45 5.85 -9.42 9.94
CA LEU A 45 4.83 -8.53 9.42
C LEU A 45 5.48 -7.34 8.70
N ALA A 46 4.97 -6.98 7.53
CA ALA A 46 5.52 -5.93 6.69
C ALA A 46 4.61 -4.71 6.64
N ARG A 47 3.60 -4.74 5.77
CA ARG A 47 2.78 -3.55 5.43
C ARG A 47 1.31 -3.80 5.66
N TYR A 48 0.54 -2.72 5.79
CA TYR A 48 -0.91 -2.76 5.72
C TYR A 48 -1.36 -2.48 4.29
N ILE A 49 -2.13 -3.39 3.68
CA ILE A 49 -2.65 -3.17 2.32
C ILE A 49 -3.92 -2.31 2.37
N ILE A 50 -3.93 -1.19 1.64
CA ILE A 50 -5.07 -0.27 1.56
C ILE A 50 -5.32 0.26 0.15
N PRO A 51 -6.58 0.38 -0.32
CA PRO A 51 -6.87 1.10 -1.55
C PRO A 51 -6.54 2.60 -1.43
N ALA A 52 -5.95 3.19 -2.48
CA ALA A 52 -5.61 4.62 -2.50
C ALA A 52 -6.81 5.53 -2.18
N SER A 53 -8.01 5.15 -2.65
CA SER A 53 -9.25 5.88 -2.40
C SER A 53 -9.67 5.96 -0.93
N ARG A 54 -9.10 5.12 -0.06
CA ARG A 54 -9.42 5.05 1.38
C ARG A 54 -8.39 5.76 2.26
N LEU A 55 -7.32 6.31 1.70
CA LEU A 55 -6.28 7.01 2.47
C LEU A 55 -6.86 8.19 3.28
N VAL A 56 -7.83 8.91 2.70
CA VAL A 56 -8.50 10.04 3.36
C VAL A 56 -9.25 9.65 4.64
N GLU A 57 -9.66 8.38 4.76
CA GLU A 57 -10.36 7.85 5.94
C GLU A 57 -9.41 7.66 7.14
N LEU A 58 -8.09 7.79 6.95
CA LEU A 58 -7.11 7.47 7.99
C LEU A 58 -6.86 8.61 8.98
N LYS A 59 -7.26 9.85 8.66
CA LYS A 59 -7.03 11.04 9.50
C LYS A 59 -7.43 10.88 10.98
N PRO A 60 -8.57 10.26 11.33
CA PRO A 60 -8.97 10.09 12.73
C PRO A 60 -8.01 9.23 13.57
N TYR A 61 -7.08 8.49 12.95
CA TYR A 61 -6.17 7.58 13.64
C TYR A 61 -4.83 8.21 14.04
N ASP A 62 -4.59 9.49 13.69
CA ASP A 62 -3.36 10.22 14.00
C ASP A 62 -3.05 10.25 15.50
N GLU A 63 -4.06 10.44 16.34
CA GLU A 63 -3.89 10.58 17.78
C GLU A 63 -3.90 9.23 18.52
N THR A 64 -4.27 8.14 17.85
CA THR A 64 -4.56 6.85 18.50
C THR A 64 -3.66 5.72 18.04
N LEU A 65 -3.30 5.67 16.76
CA LEU A 65 -2.52 4.58 16.18
C LEU A 65 -1.18 5.05 15.62
N PHE A 66 -1.13 6.19 14.93
CA PHE A 66 0.06 6.62 14.20
C PHE A 66 1.08 7.32 15.12
N SER A 67 2.36 7.04 14.91
CA SER A 67 3.47 7.57 15.72
C SER A 67 4.75 7.66 14.87
N GLU A 68 5.51 8.74 15.04
CA GLU A 68 6.78 8.94 14.33
C GLU A 68 7.89 7.97 14.78
N GLU A 69 7.80 7.44 16.00
CA GLU A 69 8.79 6.46 16.52
C GLU A 69 8.67 5.11 15.79
N HIS A 70 7.43 4.70 15.50
CA HIS A 70 7.11 3.44 14.83
C HIS A 70 6.01 3.63 13.77
N PRO A 71 6.35 4.23 12.62
CA PRO A 71 5.37 4.61 11.60
C PRO A 71 4.55 3.42 11.08
N PHE A 72 3.29 3.66 10.73
CA PHE A 72 2.51 2.68 9.97
C PHE A 72 2.96 2.66 8.52
N VAL A 73 3.45 1.50 8.08
CA VAL A 73 3.83 1.29 6.68
C VAL A 73 2.65 0.70 5.91
N PHE A 74 2.32 1.30 4.78
CA PHE A 74 1.21 0.92 3.91
C PHE A 74 1.69 0.48 2.51
N SER A 75 1.10 -0.59 1.99
CA SER A 75 1.08 -0.90 0.55
C SER A 75 -0.22 -0.35 -0.03
N VAL A 76 -0.10 0.52 -1.03
CA VAL A 76 -1.23 1.26 -1.59
C VAL A 76 -1.68 0.59 -2.88
N LEU A 77 -2.98 0.30 -3.00
CA LEU A 77 -3.57 -0.30 -4.20
C LEU A 77 -4.21 0.76 -5.10
N GLY A 78 -3.79 0.77 -6.37
CA GLY A 78 -4.47 1.49 -7.45
C GLY A 78 -5.68 0.73 -8.00
N LYS A 79 -6.59 1.47 -8.64
CA LYS A 79 -7.75 0.90 -9.35
C LYS A 79 -7.29 0.29 -10.68
N ARG A 80 -8.07 -0.67 -11.19
CA ARG A 80 -7.89 -1.17 -12.56
C ARG A 80 -8.32 -0.09 -13.55
N THR A 81 -7.54 0.11 -14.60
CA THR A 81 -7.87 0.98 -15.73
C THR A 81 -7.93 0.20 -17.03
N GLU A 82 -8.65 0.73 -18.02
CA GLU A 82 -8.81 0.06 -19.32
C GLU A 82 -7.78 0.57 -20.34
N THR A 83 -7.58 1.89 -20.42
CA THR A 83 -6.67 2.54 -21.37
C THR A 83 -5.41 3.08 -20.71
N ILE A 84 -4.37 3.35 -21.50
CA ILE A 84 -3.14 4.01 -21.03
C ILE A 84 -3.41 5.44 -20.54
N SER A 85 -4.33 6.17 -21.19
CA SER A 85 -4.71 7.51 -20.76
C SER A 85 -5.32 7.49 -19.35
N ASP A 86 -6.27 6.58 -19.12
CA ASP A 86 -6.89 6.43 -17.80
C ASP A 86 -5.87 5.99 -16.74
N TYR A 87 -4.91 5.15 -17.13
CA TYR A 87 -3.82 4.72 -16.26
C TYR A 87 -2.95 5.89 -15.80
N ARG A 88 -2.55 6.75 -16.75
CA ARG A 88 -1.75 7.95 -16.47
C ARG A 88 -2.49 8.94 -15.59
N GLU A 89 -3.75 9.23 -15.91
CA GLU A 89 -4.60 10.09 -15.08
C GLU A 89 -4.72 9.52 -13.66
N HIS A 90 -4.96 8.21 -13.55
CA HIS A 90 -5.06 7.58 -12.25
C HIS A 90 -3.76 7.58 -11.44
N LEU A 91 -2.59 7.43 -12.08
CA LEU A 91 -1.31 7.56 -11.40
C LEU A 91 -1.12 8.98 -10.84
N GLN A 92 -1.51 10.00 -11.59
CA GLN A 92 -1.44 11.40 -11.12
C GLN A 92 -2.38 11.63 -9.93
N GLU A 93 -3.60 11.08 -9.98
CA GLU A 93 -4.54 11.10 -8.84
C GLU A 93 -3.93 10.46 -7.59
N ILE A 94 -3.29 9.28 -7.75
CA ILE A 94 -2.67 8.56 -6.62
C ILE A 94 -1.49 9.36 -6.07
N ALA A 95 -0.62 9.89 -6.93
CA ALA A 95 0.54 10.68 -6.49
C ALA A 95 0.09 11.89 -5.64
N ALA A 96 -0.91 12.65 -6.12
CA ALA A 96 -1.47 13.77 -5.37
C ALA A 96 -2.12 13.33 -4.04
N ALA A 97 -2.82 12.19 -4.04
CA ALA A 97 -3.40 11.64 -2.81
C ALA A 97 -2.34 11.20 -1.80
N LEU A 98 -1.21 10.64 -2.26
CA LEU A 98 -0.08 10.22 -1.42
C LEU A 98 0.66 11.42 -0.83
N GLU A 99 0.89 12.47 -1.62
CA GLU A 99 1.47 13.73 -1.13
C GLU A 99 0.60 14.31 -0.01
N GLN A 100 -0.70 14.46 -0.28
CA GLN A 100 -1.65 14.97 0.72
C GLN A 100 -1.75 14.05 1.94
N PHE A 101 -1.69 12.73 1.75
CA PHE A 101 -1.68 11.75 2.84
C PHE A 101 -0.46 11.98 3.75
N HIS A 102 0.75 12.01 3.21
CA HIS A 102 1.95 12.24 4.01
C HIS A 102 1.96 13.61 4.71
N GLU A 103 1.47 14.67 4.05
CA GLU A 103 1.34 16.00 4.67
C GLU A 103 0.37 15.99 5.86
N ASN A 104 -0.76 15.29 5.74
CA ASN A 104 -1.75 15.20 6.81
C ASN A 104 -1.26 14.40 8.01
N HIS A 105 -0.48 13.35 7.76
CA HIS A 105 -0.11 12.34 8.75
C HIS A 105 1.32 12.49 9.31
N LYS A 106 2.08 13.50 8.83
CA LYS A 106 3.47 13.78 9.23
C LYS A 106 4.34 12.51 9.15
N GLY A 107 5.26 12.30 10.09
CA GLY A 107 6.10 11.10 10.14
C GLY A 107 5.40 9.85 10.68
N GLY A 108 4.10 9.91 11.01
CA GLY A 108 3.38 8.80 11.64
C GLY A 108 3.04 7.64 10.69
N VAL A 109 3.17 7.86 9.38
CA VAL A 109 2.85 6.90 8.33
C VAL A 109 3.95 6.89 7.26
N GLN A 110 4.01 5.79 6.51
CA GLN A 110 4.90 5.60 5.36
C GLN A 110 4.16 4.84 4.26
N THR A 111 4.45 5.17 3.01
CA THR A 111 4.09 4.34 1.86
C THR A 111 5.33 4.07 1.03
N ASP A 112 5.56 2.81 0.69
CA ASP A 112 6.77 2.36 0.00
C ASP A 112 6.48 1.38 -1.13
N VAL A 113 5.23 0.93 -1.27
CA VAL A 113 4.77 0.11 -2.38
C VAL A 113 3.47 0.70 -2.94
N LEU A 114 3.43 0.89 -4.25
CA LEU A 114 2.22 1.10 -5.03
C LEU A 114 1.99 -0.14 -5.90
N GLU A 115 0.87 -0.83 -5.68
CA GLU A 115 0.43 -1.94 -6.52
C GLU A 115 -0.70 -1.47 -7.44
N ILE A 116 -0.44 -1.47 -8.75
CA ILE A 116 -1.43 -1.10 -9.75
C ILE A 116 -1.41 -2.11 -10.89
N LYS A 117 -2.60 -2.44 -11.40
CA LYS A 117 -2.73 -3.33 -12.57
C LYS A 117 -2.43 -2.53 -13.83
N LEU A 118 -1.62 -3.11 -14.71
CA LEU A 118 -1.42 -2.57 -16.05
C LEU A 118 -2.78 -2.37 -16.75
N PRO A 119 -2.94 -1.30 -17.56
CA PRO A 119 -4.15 -1.07 -18.30
C PRO A 119 -4.39 -2.22 -19.27
N ARG A 120 -5.65 -2.57 -19.45
CA ARG A 120 -6.05 -3.68 -20.32
C ARG A 120 -5.43 -3.54 -21.71
N GLU A 121 -5.48 -2.35 -22.29
CA GLU A 121 -4.88 -2.01 -23.58
C GLU A 121 -3.42 -2.46 -23.72
N ALA A 122 -2.56 -2.14 -22.75
CA ALA A 122 -1.14 -2.48 -22.78
C ALA A 122 -0.89 -4.00 -22.71
N VAL A 123 -1.73 -4.73 -21.95
CA VAL A 123 -1.62 -6.19 -21.83
C VAL A 123 -2.00 -6.90 -23.13
N PHE A 124 -2.99 -6.39 -23.87
CA PHE A 124 -3.43 -7.02 -25.12
C PHE A 124 -2.62 -6.59 -26.34
N ALA A 125 -2.06 -5.38 -26.34
CA ALA A 125 -1.26 -4.90 -27.46
C ALA A 125 0.09 -5.64 -27.62
N SER A 126 0.59 -6.31 -26.57
CA SER A 126 1.95 -6.91 -26.53
C SER A 126 3.03 -5.93 -26.98
N ASP A 127 2.79 -4.64 -26.74
CA ASP A 127 3.62 -3.56 -27.24
C ASP A 127 4.62 -3.15 -26.15
N VAL A 128 5.89 -3.44 -26.41
CA VAL A 128 7.00 -3.18 -25.49
C VAL A 128 7.19 -1.68 -25.27
N ALA A 129 6.85 -0.82 -26.24
CA ALA A 129 6.94 0.63 -26.07
C ALA A 129 5.93 1.11 -25.01
N LEU A 130 4.72 0.55 -25.02
CA LEU A 130 3.67 0.88 -24.06
C LEU A 130 3.99 0.45 -22.63
N LEU A 131 4.68 -0.69 -22.47
CA LEU A 131 5.19 -1.12 -21.17
C LEU A 131 6.34 -0.23 -20.68
N THR A 132 7.13 0.32 -21.60
CA THR A 132 8.24 1.24 -21.28
C THR A 132 7.69 2.58 -20.78
N ASP A 133 6.70 3.15 -21.47
CA ASP A 133 6.02 4.39 -21.02
C ASP A 133 5.42 4.21 -19.62
N ILE A 134 4.77 3.07 -19.34
CA ILE A 134 4.22 2.77 -18.01
C ILE A 134 5.32 2.67 -16.95
N TYR A 135 6.46 2.08 -17.28
CA TYR A 135 7.60 1.99 -16.36
C TYR A 135 8.19 3.37 -16.05
N GLU A 136 8.40 4.21 -17.07
CA GLU A 136 8.93 5.57 -16.88
C GLU A 136 8.02 6.42 -15.98
N GLU A 137 6.70 6.28 -16.09
CA GLU A 137 5.75 7.01 -15.24
C GLU A 137 5.67 6.51 -13.79
N THR A 138 6.13 5.29 -13.50
CA THR A 138 6.03 4.67 -12.16
C THR A 138 7.35 4.60 -11.40
N ALA A 139 8.48 4.87 -12.06
CA ALA A 139 9.82 4.71 -11.49
C ALA A 139 10.44 6.02 -10.92
N HIS A 140 9.66 7.10 -10.80
CA HIS A 140 10.09 8.38 -10.25
C HIS A 140 9.50 8.64 -8.87
#